data_AF-A0A974DIV1-F1
#
_entry.id   AF-A0A974DIV1-F1
#
_cell.length_a   1.000
_cell.length_b   1.000
_cell.length_c   1.000
_cell.angle_alpha   90.00
_cell.angle_beta   90.00
_cell.angle_gamma   90.00
#
_symmetry.space_group_name_H-M   'P 1'
#
loop_
_entity.id
_entity.type
_entity.pdbx_description
1 polymer ?
#
loop_
_entity_poly.entity_id
_entity_poly.type
_entity_poly.pdbx_seq_one_letter_code
_entity_poly.pdbx_strand_id
1 'polypeptide(L)'
;MVRRRNLLTTLLIVLPWALLFTLWHQHPTTRYLTLLRKDTGDNSTAKPLFHNVTPAKEEDLHCGHQHATRETPVIVRTYVYSHPPPWSDDIPTIYVITPTYTRPVQKAELVRLANTFLHVVNLHWIVVEDSPRKTKLVANLLEKAGINFTHLNVESPRSLKVGLSRMPSHSPRGTTQRNLGLRWLRDNLNASNPPEGVVYFADDDNTYSLELFEEMRYTRTVSVWPVAFVGGLRYESPRVSPSGRVVGWKTVFDPNRPFAIDMAGFAISLRLILERPQANFRLEGIKGGYQETSLLKDLVTMDGLEAKAANCTKVLVWHTRAERPTLVNEGKRGFTDLNIEV
;
A
#
# COMPACT_ATOMS: atom_id res chain seq x y z
N MET A 1 -62.93 17.72 -15.94
CA MET A 1 -62.56 16.29 -15.88
C MET A 1 -61.10 16.13 -15.42
N VAL A 2 -60.76 16.67 -14.24
CA VAL A 2 -59.40 16.67 -13.68
C VAL A 2 -59.50 16.27 -12.20
N ARG A 3 -59.64 14.98 -11.92
CA ARG A 3 -59.58 14.47 -10.53
C ARG A 3 -59.30 12.97 -10.38
N ARG A 4 -59.37 12.16 -11.45
CA ARG A 4 -59.11 10.70 -11.36
C ARG A 4 -57.65 10.28 -11.58
N ARG A 5 -56.80 11.10 -12.20
CA ARG A 5 -55.38 10.75 -12.46
C ARG A 5 -54.44 10.90 -11.26
N ASN A 6 -54.77 11.76 -10.27
CA ASN A 6 -53.91 11.99 -9.10
C ASN A 6 -54.11 10.99 -7.95
N LEU A 7 -55.29 10.35 -7.86
CA LEU A 7 -55.57 9.33 -6.85
C LEU A 7 -54.82 8.02 -7.14
N LEU A 8 -54.70 7.65 -8.42
CA LEU A 8 -54.02 6.41 -8.80
C LEU A 8 -52.51 6.48 -8.56
N THR A 9 -51.90 7.64 -8.80
CA THR A 9 -50.46 7.89 -8.58
C THR A 9 -50.10 7.98 -7.11
N THR A 10 -50.93 8.61 -6.28
CA THR A 10 -50.73 8.61 -4.82
C THR A 10 -50.89 7.20 -4.23
N LEU A 11 -51.83 6.40 -4.74
CA LEU A 11 -52.09 5.05 -4.24
C LEU A 11 -51.04 4.02 -4.69
N LEU A 12 -50.52 4.13 -5.92
CA LEU A 12 -49.54 3.17 -6.47
C LEU A 12 -48.08 3.53 -6.18
N ILE A 13 -47.76 4.79 -5.87
CA ILE A 13 -46.36 5.22 -5.68
C ILE A 13 -46.12 5.69 -4.25
N VAL A 14 -46.96 6.57 -3.70
CA VAL A 14 -46.67 7.17 -2.39
C VAL A 14 -46.98 6.21 -1.25
N LEU A 15 -48.08 5.46 -1.34
CA LEU A 15 -48.53 4.52 -0.30
C LEU A 15 -47.55 3.35 -0.05
N PRO A 16 -47.02 2.67 -1.10
CA PRO A 16 -46.04 1.61 -0.90
C PRO A 16 -44.72 2.09 -0.29
N TRP A 17 -44.24 3.26 -0.71
CA TRP A 17 -43.02 3.85 -0.15
C TRP A 17 -43.21 4.30 1.30
N ALA A 18 -44.37 4.90 1.64
CA ALA A 18 -44.69 5.26 3.01
C ALA A 18 -44.78 4.03 3.93
N LEU A 19 -45.38 2.93 3.47
CA LEU A 19 -45.42 1.65 4.19
C LEU A 19 -44.03 1.02 4.35
N LEU A 20 -43.17 1.11 3.32
CA LEU A 20 -41.79 0.63 3.40
C LEU A 20 -40.99 1.41 4.45
N PHE A 21 -41.13 2.74 4.49
CA PHE A 21 -40.44 3.59 5.47
C PHE A 21 -40.95 3.37 6.89
N THR A 22 -42.25 3.16 7.10
CA THR A 22 -42.78 2.86 8.44
C THR A 22 -42.37 1.47 8.91
N LEU A 23 -42.37 0.45 8.05
CA LEU A 23 -41.88 -0.89 8.37
C LEU A 23 -40.37 -0.89 8.66
N TRP A 24 -39.58 -0.11 7.91
CA TRP A 24 -38.15 0.05 8.15
C TRP A 24 -37.86 0.71 9.51
N HIS A 25 -38.64 1.72 9.90
CA HIS A 25 -38.49 2.36 11.21
C HIS A 25 -38.97 1.50 12.38
N GLN A 26 -39.96 0.63 12.18
CA GLN A 26 -40.46 -0.29 13.22
C GLN A 26 -39.56 -1.52 13.42
N HIS A 27 -38.72 -1.86 12.43
CA HIS A 27 -37.78 -2.98 12.50
C HIS A 27 -36.36 -2.58 12.09
N PRO A 28 -35.63 -1.84 12.94
CA PRO A 28 -34.21 -1.66 12.72
C PRO A 28 -33.52 -3.04 12.70
N THR A 29 -32.63 -3.22 11.74
CA THR A 29 -31.82 -4.42 11.42
C THR A 29 -31.02 -4.99 12.60
N THR A 30 -31.07 -4.34 13.77
CA THR A 30 -30.51 -4.78 15.03
C THR A 30 -31.09 -6.11 15.54
N ARG A 31 -32.35 -6.46 15.23
CA ARG A 31 -32.96 -7.75 15.67
C ARG A 31 -32.45 -8.98 14.90
N TYR A 32 -32.03 -8.83 13.64
CA TYR A 32 -31.52 -9.94 12.85
C TYR A 32 -30.11 -10.38 13.30
N LEU A 33 -29.29 -9.42 13.76
CA LEU A 33 -27.96 -9.68 14.31
C LEU A 33 -28.01 -10.35 15.70
N THR A 34 -29.09 -10.18 16.45
CA THR A 34 -29.26 -10.84 17.76
C THR A 34 -29.67 -12.31 17.64
N LEU A 35 -30.37 -12.68 16.56
CA LEU A 35 -30.75 -14.07 16.28
C LEU A 35 -29.58 -14.89 15.73
N LEU A 36 -28.76 -14.32 14.83
CA LEU A 36 -27.55 -14.99 14.31
C LEU A 36 -26.46 -15.18 15.37
N ARG A 37 -26.45 -14.36 16.44
CA ARG A 37 -25.55 -14.51 17.58
C ARG A 37 -26.03 -15.58 18.58
N LYS A 38 -27.29 -15.99 18.52
CA LYS A 38 -27.87 -16.97 19.47
C LYS A 38 -27.70 -18.43 19.00
N ASP A 39 -27.46 -18.66 17.72
CA ASP A 39 -27.28 -20.01 17.15
C ASP A 39 -25.81 -20.43 16.97
N THR A 40 -24.84 -19.63 17.43
CA THR A 40 -23.42 -19.97 17.39
C THR A 40 -22.76 -19.87 18.76
N GLY A 41 -23.02 -20.88 19.60
CA GLY A 41 -22.02 -21.41 20.54
C GLY A 41 -21.94 -20.79 21.93
N ASP A 42 -22.86 -21.18 22.82
CA ASP A 42 -22.56 -21.36 24.24
C ASP A 42 -21.82 -22.69 24.43
N ASN A 43 -20.58 -22.66 24.92
CA ASN A 43 -19.98 -23.65 25.84
C ASN A 43 -18.51 -23.32 26.06
N SER A 44 -18.22 -22.42 27.01
CA SER A 44 -16.96 -22.39 27.77
C SER A 44 -17.15 -21.55 29.02
N THR A 45 -17.26 -22.24 30.15
CA THR A 45 -17.42 -21.77 31.52
C THR A 45 -16.20 -20.98 32.00
N ALA A 46 -16.40 -19.72 32.43
CA ALA A 46 -15.51 -19.04 33.37
C ALA A 46 -16.33 -18.11 34.28
N LYS A 47 -16.46 -18.48 35.55
CA LYS A 47 -17.14 -17.73 36.62
C LYS A 47 -16.34 -16.47 36.96
N PRO A 48 -16.98 -15.29 37.18
CA PRO A 48 -16.32 -14.15 37.79
C PRO A 48 -16.49 -14.22 39.32
N LEU A 49 -15.40 -14.32 40.07
CA LEU A 49 -15.41 -14.18 41.52
C LEU A 49 -14.86 -12.79 41.88
N PHE A 50 -15.76 -11.82 41.98
CA PHE A 50 -15.52 -10.57 42.72
C PHE A 50 -16.66 -10.39 43.71
N HIS A 51 -16.42 -10.76 44.97
CA HIS A 51 -17.00 -10.11 46.14
C HIS A 51 -16.25 -10.57 47.38
N ASN A 52 -15.72 -9.61 48.13
CA ASN A 52 -15.78 -9.61 49.59
C ASN A 52 -15.45 -8.19 50.08
N VAL A 53 -16.49 -7.48 50.50
CA VAL A 53 -16.39 -6.29 51.35
C VAL A 53 -17.49 -6.40 52.39
N THR A 54 -17.09 -6.37 53.67
CA THR A 54 -17.66 -5.60 54.82
C THR A 54 -17.19 -6.24 56.15
N PRO A 55 -17.25 -5.54 57.32
CA PRO A 55 -17.04 -4.11 57.55
C PRO A 55 -16.10 -3.80 58.76
N ALA A 56 -15.59 -2.57 58.78
CA ALA A 56 -15.19 -1.72 59.90
C ALA A 56 -14.71 -2.32 61.25
N LYS A 57 -13.49 -1.91 61.66
CA LYS A 57 -13.22 -1.39 63.02
C LYS A 57 -12.15 -0.29 62.91
N GLU A 58 -12.58 0.94 63.19
CA GLU A 58 -11.71 2.08 63.50
C GLU A 58 -11.08 1.86 64.88
N GLU A 59 -9.77 2.10 65.00
CA GLU A 59 -9.14 2.63 66.21
C GLU A 59 -7.72 3.17 65.87
N ASP A 60 -7.63 4.50 65.97
CA ASP A 60 -6.54 5.45 66.18
C ASP A 60 -5.05 5.16 65.88
N LEU A 61 -4.52 6.09 65.05
CA LEU A 61 -3.21 6.78 65.09
C LEU A 61 -1.98 6.08 65.72
N HIS A 62 -0.97 5.80 64.89
CA HIS A 62 0.32 6.53 64.96
C HIS A 62 1.17 6.32 63.69
N CYS A 63 1.70 7.42 63.15
CA CYS A 63 2.53 7.45 61.95
C CYS A 63 3.96 6.98 62.26
N GLY A 64 4.38 5.86 61.67
CA GLY A 64 5.77 5.41 61.66
C GLY A 64 6.33 5.49 60.25
N HIS A 65 7.08 6.54 59.94
CA HIS A 65 7.89 6.61 58.73
C HIS A 65 8.96 5.51 58.75
N GLN A 66 8.70 4.40 58.08
CA GLN A 66 9.76 3.49 57.64
C GLN A 66 10.06 3.78 56.17
N HIS A 67 11.26 4.30 55.93
CA HIS A 67 11.88 4.40 54.62
C HIS A 67 12.07 2.98 54.05
N ALA A 68 11.02 2.44 53.41
CA ALA A 68 11.18 1.34 52.49
C ALA A 68 11.73 1.94 51.19
N THR A 69 13.01 1.69 50.90
CA THR A 69 13.61 1.85 49.58
C THR A 69 12.83 0.95 48.61
N ARG A 70 11.75 1.50 48.05
CA ARG A 70 11.10 0.95 46.87
C ARG A 70 12.05 1.21 45.71
N GLU A 71 12.85 0.20 45.38
CA GLU A 71 13.37 0.06 44.04
C GLU A 71 12.15 -0.05 43.12
N THR A 72 11.71 1.10 42.59
CA THR A 72 10.77 1.09 41.46
C THR A 72 11.47 0.35 40.34
N PRO A 73 10.96 -0.79 39.87
CA PRO A 73 11.52 -1.42 38.68
C PRO A 73 11.43 -0.37 37.58
N VAL A 74 12.60 0.03 37.07
CA VAL A 74 12.67 0.76 35.81
C VAL A 74 12.12 -0.21 34.78
N ILE A 75 10.84 -0.07 34.45
CA ILE A 75 10.25 -0.74 33.31
C ILE A 75 10.88 -0.05 32.11
N VAL A 76 12.01 -0.58 31.65
CA VAL A 76 12.54 -0.28 30.34
C VAL A 76 11.49 -0.81 29.37
N ARG A 77 10.62 0.09 28.89
CA ARG A 77 9.79 -0.18 27.72
C ARG A 77 10.73 -0.16 26.52
N THR A 78 11.50 -1.23 26.33
CA THR A 78 12.06 -1.50 25.01
C THR A 78 10.87 -1.65 24.08
N TYR A 79 10.79 -0.80 23.07
CA TYR A 79 9.76 -0.89 22.05
C TYR A 79 9.83 -2.31 21.44
N VAL A 80 8.75 -3.06 21.59
CA VAL A 80 8.58 -4.40 21.02
C VAL A 80 8.45 -4.24 19.51
N TYR A 81 9.59 -4.29 18.81
CA TYR A 81 9.86 -4.72 17.43
C TYR A 81 11.13 -4.02 16.94
N SER A 82 12.29 -4.46 17.43
CA SER A 82 13.58 -3.96 16.96
C SER A 82 14.53 -5.10 16.67
N HIS A 83 14.12 -5.99 15.76
CA HIS A 83 15.08 -6.80 15.02
C HIS A 83 14.67 -6.72 13.56
N PRO A 84 15.18 -5.75 12.78
CA PRO A 84 15.22 -5.94 11.34
C PRO A 84 15.80 -7.33 11.07
N PRO A 85 15.26 -8.08 10.10
CA PRO A 85 15.80 -9.38 9.75
C PRO A 85 17.31 -9.28 9.51
N PRO A 86 18.11 -10.26 9.99
CA PRO A 86 19.55 -10.20 9.83
C PRO A 86 19.92 -10.05 8.35
N TRP A 87 20.83 -9.14 8.05
CA TRP A 87 21.38 -9.00 6.71
C TRP A 87 22.26 -10.22 6.40
N SER A 88 22.13 -10.78 5.20
CA SER A 88 22.95 -11.91 4.76
C SER A 88 23.62 -11.61 3.43
N ASP A 89 24.92 -11.82 3.32
CA ASP A 89 25.63 -11.60 2.04
C ASP A 89 25.25 -12.65 0.98
N ASP A 90 24.67 -13.78 1.39
CA ASP A 90 24.26 -14.89 0.52
C ASP A 90 22.86 -14.71 -0.09
N ILE A 91 22.12 -13.66 0.32
CA ILE A 91 20.73 -13.44 -0.10
C ILE A 91 20.65 -12.21 -1.02
N PRO A 92 20.06 -12.31 -2.22
CA PRO A 92 19.92 -11.15 -3.10
C PRO A 92 19.17 -10.00 -2.44
N THR A 93 19.66 -8.77 -2.67
CA THR A 93 19.03 -7.55 -2.16
C THR A 93 17.83 -7.17 -3.02
N ILE A 94 16.69 -6.85 -2.38
CA ILE A 94 15.52 -6.29 -3.05
C ILE A 94 15.56 -4.77 -2.91
N TYR A 95 15.86 -4.08 -4.01
CA TYR A 95 15.82 -2.62 -4.11
C TYR A 95 14.41 -2.18 -4.47
N VAL A 96 13.67 -1.68 -3.49
CA VAL A 96 12.30 -1.21 -3.69
C VAL A 96 12.29 0.29 -3.93
N ILE A 97 11.90 0.71 -5.12
CA ILE A 97 11.75 2.13 -5.49
C ILE A 97 10.30 2.54 -5.24
N THR A 98 10.10 3.44 -4.27
CA THR A 98 8.78 3.95 -3.88
C THR A 98 8.69 5.45 -4.15
N PRO A 99 8.02 5.88 -5.23
CA PRO A 99 7.66 7.28 -5.39
C PRO A 99 6.59 7.66 -4.37
N THR A 100 6.73 8.83 -3.74
CA THR A 100 5.71 9.36 -2.81
C THR A 100 5.54 10.86 -2.99
N TYR A 101 4.45 11.41 -2.47
CA TYR A 101 4.18 12.86 -2.49
C TYR A 101 3.29 13.28 -1.32
N THR A 102 3.40 14.57 -0.95
CA THR A 102 2.66 15.14 0.18
C THR A 102 1.16 15.16 -0.08
N ARG A 103 0.42 14.44 0.77
CA ARG A 103 -1.05 14.38 0.82
C ARG A 103 -1.50 13.93 2.21
N PRO A 104 -2.78 14.12 2.59
CA PRO A 104 -3.26 13.79 3.94
C PRO A 104 -2.99 12.36 4.40
N VAL A 105 -2.99 11.38 3.49
CA VAL A 105 -2.76 9.97 3.83
C VAL A 105 -1.29 9.53 3.72
N GLN A 106 -0.37 10.40 3.29
CA GLN A 106 1.02 10.02 2.99
C GLN A 106 1.69 9.25 4.13
N LYS A 107 1.60 9.78 5.35
CA LYS A 107 2.23 9.16 6.52
C LYS A 107 1.63 7.78 6.80
N ALA A 108 0.30 7.66 6.80
CA ALA A 108 -0.38 6.39 7.01
C ALA A 108 0.00 5.33 5.96
N GLU A 109 0.13 5.75 4.70
CA GLU A 109 0.53 4.91 3.58
C GLU A 109 1.96 4.38 3.74
N LEU A 110 2.91 5.27 4.05
CA LEU A 110 4.29 4.87 4.30
C LEU A 110 4.44 4.02 5.56
N VAL A 111 3.66 4.27 6.62
CA VAL A 111 3.67 3.46 7.85
C VAL A 111 3.22 2.03 7.57
N ARG A 112 2.09 1.82 6.87
CA ARG A 112 1.64 0.46 6.57
C ARG A 112 2.61 -0.28 5.65
N LEU A 113 3.24 0.45 4.72
CA LEU A 113 4.22 -0.13 3.81
C LEU A 113 5.50 -0.54 4.57
N ALA A 114 5.99 0.33 5.46
CA ALA A 114 7.12 0.04 6.33
C ALA A 114 6.86 -1.20 7.21
N ASN A 115 5.66 -1.33 7.78
CA ASN A 115 5.28 -2.51 8.55
C ASN A 115 5.41 -3.81 7.74
N THR A 116 5.04 -3.80 6.46
CA THR A 116 5.23 -4.96 5.57
C THR A 116 6.71 -5.21 5.29
N PHE A 117 7.47 -4.16 4.95
CA PHE A 117 8.88 -4.28 4.57
C PHE A 117 9.80 -4.71 5.71
N LEU A 118 9.43 -4.42 6.96
CA LEU A 118 10.14 -4.93 8.15
C LEU A 118 10.23 -6.46 8.21
N HIS A 119 9.35 -7.18 7.52
CA HIS A 119 9.37 -8.64 7.48
C HIS A 119 10.21 -9.20 6.32
N VAL A 120 10.77 -8.35 5.45
CA VAL A 120 11.48 -8.78 4.25
C VAL A 120 12.99 -8.70 4.49
N VAL A 121 13.65 -9.86 4.44
CA VAL A 121 15.11 -9.97 4.56
C VAL A 121 15.78 -9.26 3.36
N ASN A 122 16.92 -8.60 3.60
CA ASN A 122 17.72 -7.92 2.58
C ASN A 122 16.93 -6.96 1.68
N LEU A 123 16.04 -6.17 2.27
CA LEU A 123 15.32 -5.12 1.56
C LEU A 123 16.05 -3.78 1.71
N HIS A 124 16.26 -3.09 0.60
CA HIS A 124 16.74 -1.70 0.57
C HIS A 124 15.64 -0.78 0.00
N TRP A 125 15.11 0.10 0.82
CA TRP A 125 13.97 0.95 0.48
C TRP A 125 14.40 2.32 -0.05
N ILE A 126 14.24 2.54 -1.35
CA ILE A 126 14.55 3.81 -2.02
C ILE A 126 13.28 4.64 -2.11
N VAL A 127 13.11 5.59 -1.19
CA VAL A 127 11.97 6.50 -1.17
C VAL A 127 12.31 7.78 -1.90
N VAL A 128 11.50 8.11 -2.91
CA VAL A 128 11.73 9.29 -3.76
C VAL A 128 10.52 10.22 -3.70
N GLU A 129 10.67 11.36 -3.01
CA GLU A 129 9.60 12.33 -2.87
C GLU A 129 9.43 13.21 -4.13
N ASP A 130 8.19 13.40 -4.60
CA ASP A 130 7.81 14.48 -5.52
C ASP A 130 7.76 15.81 -4.75
N SER A 131 8.94 16.33 -4.44
CA SER A 131 9.15 17.54 -3.66
C SER A 131 10.48 18.20 -4.04
N PRO A 132 10.58 19.54 -4.00
CA PRO A 132 11.85 20.24 -4.22
C PRO A 132 12.89 19.96 -3.11
N ARG A 133 12.46 19.41 -1.97
CA ARG A 133 13.33 19.04 -0.84
C ARG A 133 12.80 17.81 -0.11
N LYS A 134 13.68 17.07 0.56
CA LYS A 134 13.32 16.04 1.52
C LYS A 134 12.46 16.64 2.65
N THR A 135 11.30 16.06 2.92
CA THR A 135 10.41 16.54 3.98
C THR A 135 10.83 15.97 5.33
N LYS A 136 10.60 16.75 6.41
CA LYS A 136 10.86 16.29 7.78
C LYS A 136 10.03 15.04 8.14
N LEU A 137 8.78 15.00 7.66
CA LEU A 137 7.87 13.88 7.88
C LEU A 137 8.48 12.57 7.36
N VAL A 138 8.88 12.54 6.09
CA VAL A 138 9.43 11.32 5.48
C VAL A 138 10.80 10.97 6.06
N ALA A 139 11.66 11.97 6.31
CA ALA A 139 12.96 11.73 6.95
C ALA A 139 12.81 11.07 8.33
N ASN A 140 11.97 11.64 9.19
CA ASN A 140 11.72 11.12 10.54
C ASN A 140 11.05 9.74 10.51
N LEU A 141 10.17 9.47 9.55
CA LEU A 141 9.54 8.16 9.38
C LEU A 141 10.57 7.11 9.02
N LEU A 142 11.44 7.38 8.03
CA LEU A 142 12.45 6.44 7.57
C LEU A 142 13.50 6.12 8.63
N GLU A 143 13.97 7.14 9.37
CA GLU A 143 14.90 6.95 10.49
C GLU A 143 14.33 6.04 11.58
N LYS A 144 13.00 6.05 11.77
CA LYS A 144 12.30 5.23 12.77
C LYS A 144 11.79 3.89 12.20
N ALA A 145 11.81 3.72 10.89
CA ALA A 145 11.22 2.56 10.23
C ALA A 145 12.01 1.27 10.48
N GLY A 146 13.29 1.35 10.86
CA GLY A 146 14.13 0.18 11.11
C GLY A 146 14.47 -0.63 9.86
N ILE A 147 14.33 -0.03 8.66
CA ILE A 147 14.62 -0.65 7.36
C ILE A 147 15.83 0.05 6.75
N ASN A 148 16.70 -0.67 6.02
CA ASN A 148 17.75 -0.01 5.25
C ASN A 148 17.14 0.85 4.14
N PHE A 149 17.46 2.14 4.07
CA PHE A 149 16.79 3.06 3.15
C PHE A 149 17.73 4.05 2.47
N THR A 150 17.28 4.56 1.32
CA THR A 150 17.82 5.76 0.67
C THR A 150 16.69 6.76 0.50
N HIS A 151 16.85 7.97 1.03
CA HIS A 151 15.87 9.05 0.90
C HIS A 151 16.31 10.04 -0.18
N LEU A 152 15.55 10.12 -1.27
CA LEU A 152 15.76 11.03 -2.42
C LEU A 152 14.56 11.96 -2.60
N ASN A 153 14.73 13.00 -3.42
CA ASN A 153 13.64 13.88 -3.82
C ASN A 153 13.88 14.45 -5.22
N VAL A 154 12.81 14.64 -5.98
CA VAL A 154 12.80 15.38 -7.24
C VAL A 154 11.40 15.89 -7.52
N GLU A 155 11.29 17.19 -7.78
CA GLU A 155 9.99 17.79 -8.10
C GLU A 155 9.61 17.46 -9.55
N SER A 156 8.40 16.92 -9.76
CA SER A 156 7.86 16.75 -11.11
C SER A 156 7.59 18.12 -11.76
N PRO A 157 7.90 18.31 -13.05
CA PRO A 157 7.62 19.56 -13.76
C PRO A 157 6.16 20.01 -13.60
N ARG A 158 5.95 21.32 -13.35
CA ARG A 158 4.60 21.88 -13.09
C ARG A 158 3.61 21.66 -14.24
N SER A 159 4.11 21.58 -15.48
CA SER A 159 3.34 21.25 -16.69
C SER A 159 2.73 19.84 -16.66
N LEU A 160 3.26 18.94 -15.84
CA LEU A 160 2.71 17.59 -15.63
C LEU A 160 1.74 17.51 -14.44
N LYS A 161 1.86 18.44 -13.48
CA LYS A 161 1.01 18.49 -12.27
C LYS A 161 -0.35 19.13 -12.54
N VAL A 162 -0.38 20.13 -13.40
CA VAL A 162 -1.59 20.84 -13.78
C VAL A 162 -1.86 20.47 -15.22
N GLY A 163 -3.04 19.94 -15.54
CA GLY A 163 -3.50 19.70 -16.92
C GLY A 163 -3.73 21.00 -17.70
N LEU A 164 -2.76 21.92 -17.66
CA LEU A 164 -2.74 23.24 -18.30
C LEU A 164 -2.35 23.16 -19.78
N SER A 165 -1.93 21.99 -20.28
CA SER A 165 -1.77 21.78 -21.72
C SER A 165 -3.15 21.57 -22.36
N ARG A 166 -3.42 22.28 -23.48
CA ARG A 166 -4.62 22.08 -24.33
C ARG A 166 -4.73 20.66 -24.92
N MET A 167 -3.72 19.83 -24.70
CA MET A 167 -3.69 18.39 -24.92
C MET A 167 -3.66 17.71 -23.55
N PRO A 168 -4.52 16.72 -23.24
CA PRO A 168 -4.45 16.00 -21.97
C PRO A 168 -3.08 15.34 -21.84
N SER A 169 -2.19 15.95 -21.06
CA SER A 169 -0.90 15.36 -20.70
C SER A 169 -1.18 14.24 -19.71
N HIS A 170 -1.39 13.03 -20.23
CA HIS A 170 -1.53 11.81 -19.44
C HIS A 170 -0.16 11.32 -18.95
N SER A 171 0.72 12.22 -18.48
CA SER A 171 2.00 11.80 -17.92
C SER A 171 1.73 11.09 -16.59
N PRO A 172 2.13 9.82 -16.45
CA PRO A 172 1.87 9.09 -15.22
C PRO A 172 2.60 9.74 -14.04
N ARG A 173 1.95 9.72 -12.88
CA ARG A 173 2.57 10.18 -11.63
C ARG A 173 3.74 9.27 -11.27
N GLY A 174 4.75 9.82 -10.61
CA GLY A 174 5.91 9.06 -10.13
C GLY A 174 6.99 8.80 -11.18
N THR A 175 6.81 9.19 -12.45
CA THR A 175 7.76 8.88 -13.53
C THR A 175 9.18 9.41 -13.26
N THR A 176 9.28 10.71 -12.94
CA THR A 176 10.57 11.36 -12.65
C THR A 176 11.23 10.75 -11.42
N GLN A 177 10.43 10.36 -10.43
CA GLN A 177 10.87 9.77 -9.17
C GLN A 177 11.42 8.35 -9.40
N ARG A 178 10.71 7.51 -10.17
CA ARG A 178 11.19 6.16 -10.56
C ARG A 178 12.49 6.23 -11.35
N ASN A 179 12.59 7.17 -12.30
CA ASN A 179 13.81 7.41 -13.07
C ASN A 179 14.98 7.90 -12.19
N LEU A 180 14.71 8.73 -11.17
CA LEU A 180 15.74 9.12 -10.21
C LEU A 180 16.22 7.93 -9.37
N GLY A 181 15.32 7.04 -8.95
CA GLY A 181 15.69 5.78 -8.28
C GLY A 181 16.58 4.89 -9.16
N LEU A 182 16.22 4.72 -10.44
CA LEU A 182 17.05 4.00 -11.42
C LEU A 182 18.42 4.63 -11.61
N ARG A 183 18.48 5.97 -11.69
CA ARG A 183 19.74 6.70 -11.79
C ARG A 183 20.60 6.49 -10.54
N TRP A 184 20.01 6.61 -9.35
CA TRP A 184 20.73 6.38 -8.10
C TRP A 184 21.37 4.99 -8.05
N LEU A 185 20.66 3.95 -8.46
CA LEU A 185 21.21 2.59 -8.55
C LEU A 185 22.44 2.54 -9.47
N ARG A 186 22.36 3.18 -10.64
CA ARG A 186 23.46 3.22 -11.63
C ARG A 186 24.66 4.02 -11.15
N ASP A 187 24.43 5.09 -10.41
CA ASP A 187 25.48 5.98 -9.93
C ASP A 187 26.19 5.41 -8.69
N ASN A 188 25.52 4.56 -7.89
CA ASN A 188 26.03 4.09 -6.60
C ASN A 188 26.45 2.61 -6.59
N LEU A 189 26.03 1.80 -7.58
CA LEU A 189 26.37 0.38 -7.64
C LEU A 189 27.34 0.09 -8.79
N ASN A 190 28.30 -0.80 -8.54
CA ASN A 190 29.35 -1.12 -9.50
C ASN A 190 28.80 -1.97 -10.65
N ALA A 191 28.73 -1.41 -11.86
CA ALA A 191 28.28 -2.13 -13.04
C ALA A 191 29.24 -3.25 -13.50
N SER A 192 30.53 -3.17 -13.17
CA SER A 192 31.52 -4.19 -13.54
C SER A 192 31.45 -5.44 -12.69
N ASN A 193 31.00 -5.31 -11.44
CA ASN A 193 30.74 -6.43 -10.53
C ASN A 193 29.46 -6.15 -9.73
N PRO A 194 28.29 -6.27 -10.38
CA PRO A 194 27.02 -5.95 -9.75
C PRO A 194 26.73 -6.95 -8.62
N PRO A 195 26.28 -6.48 -7.43
CA PRO A 195 25.79 -7.39 -6.40
C PRO A 195 24.54 -8.13 -6.89
N GLU A 196 24.29 -9.31 -6.33
CA GLU A 196 23.03 -10.01 -6.58
C GLU A 196 21.86 -9.21 -6.02
N GLY A 197 20.86 -8.94 -6.85
CA GLY A 197 19.71 -8.18 -6.43
C GLY A 197 18.68 -7.96 -7.52
N VAL A 198 17.54 -7.43 -7.09
CA VAL A 198 16.38 -7.16 -7.93
C VAL A 198 15.83 -5.78 -7.63
N VAL A 199 15.28 -5.13 -8.65
CA VAL A 199 14.65 -3.82 -8.58
C VAL A 199 13.15 -3.99 -8.74
N TYR A 200 12.40 -3.45 -7.78
CA TYR A 200 10.94 -3.48 -7.79
C TYR A 200 10.36 -2.08 -7.62
N PHE A 201 9.36 -1.73 -8.43
CA PHE A 201 8.66 -0.44 -8.33
C PHE A 201 7.39 -0.62 -7.51
N ALA A 202 7.39 -0.08 -6.29
CA ALA A 202 6.28 -0.22 -5.36
C ALA A 202 5.70 1.16 -5.01
N ASP A 203 4.53 1.47 -5.58
CA ASP A 203 3.79 2.68 -5.22
C ASP A 203 3.33 2.60 -3.75
N ASP A 204 3.28 3.76 -3.08
CA ASP A 204 3.11 3.81 -1.63
C ASP A 204 1.70 3.43 -1.14
N ASP A 205 0.71 3.33 -2.02
CA ASP A 205 -0.69 3.02 -1.70
C ASP A 205 -1.12 1.57 -1.98
N ASN A 206 -0.28 0.81 -2.66
CA ASN A 206 -0.55 -0.58 -3.01
C ASN A 206 -0.44 -1.51 -1.78
N THR A 207 -0.96 -2.73 -1.90
CA THR A 207 -0.87 -3.77 -0.87
C THR A 207 -0.03 -4.94 -1.39
N TYR A 208 0.93 -5.40 -0.58
CA TYR A 208 1.92 -6.41 -0.95
C TYR A 208 1.89 -7.58 0.03
N SER A 209 1.82 -8.82 -0.46
CA SER A 209 2.02 -9.99 0.38
C SER A 209 3.52 -10.23 0.64
N LEU A 210 3.86 -10.88 1.75
CA LEU A 210 5.25 -11.27 2.01
C LEU A 210 5.77 -12.30 0.99
N GLU A 211 4.89 -13.19 0.53
CA GLU A 211 5.20 -14.21 -0.48
C GLU A 211 5.70 -13.58 -1.80
N LEU A 212 5.20 -12.40 -2.16
CA LEU A 212 5.63 -11.68 -3.36
C LEU A 212 7.13 -11.40 -3.38
N PHE A 213 7.70 -11.03 -2.23
CA PHE A 213 9.12 -10.68 -2.12
C PHE A 213 10.02 -11.89 -2.32
N GLU A 214 9.59 -13.07 -1.86
CA GLU A 214 10.32 -14.32 -2.08
C GLU A 214 10.22 -14.80 -3.53
N GLU A 215 9.07 -14.61 -4.19
CA GLU A 215 8.89 -14.92 -5.61
C GLU A 215 9.81 -14.08 -6.53
N MET A 216 10.01 -12.80 -6.20
CA MET A 216 10.82 -11.91 -7.03
C MET A 216 12.32 -11.99 -6.75
N ARG A 217 12.73 -12.42 -5.55
CA ARG A 217 14.11 -12.30 -5.03
C ARG A 217 15.19 -12.84 -5.97
N TYR A 218 14.89 -13.93 -6.68
CA TYR A 218 15.82 -14.62 -7.57
C TYR A 218 15.55 -14.35 -9.07
N THR A 219 15.02 -13.18 -9.39
CA THR A 219 14.81 -12.76 -10.79
C THR A 219 16.15 -12.64 -11.51
N ARG A 220 16.30 -13.33 -12.65
CA ARG A 220 17.52 -13.33 -13.48
C ARG A 220 17.43 -12.28 -14.57
N THR A 221 16.27 -12.11 -15.19
CA THR A 221 15.99 -11.11 -16.22
C THR A 221 14.88 -10.17 -15.77
N VAL A 222 13.63 -10.51 -16.04
CA VAL A 222 12.42 -9.79 -15.64
C VAL A 222 11.38 -10.82 -15.25
N SER A 223 10.89 -10.73 -14.03
CA SER A 223 9.82 -11.58 -13.52
C SER A 223 8.49 -10.86 -13.59
N VAL A 224 7.41 -11.62 -13.80
CA VAL A 224 6.05 -11.08 -13.93
C VAL A 224 5.03 -11.91 -13.16
N TRP A 225 3.98 -11.27 -12.69
CA TRP A 225 2.89 -11.89 -11.93
C TRP A 225 1.55 -11.13 -12.09
N PRO A 226 0.42 -11.74 -11.65
CA PRO A 226 -0.88 -11.08 -11.64
C PRO A 226 -0.96 -9.93 -10.64
N VAL A 227 -1.71 -8.90 -11.00
CA VAL A 227 -2.00 -7.73 -10.15
C VAL A 227 -3.51 -7.58 -10.03
N ALA A 228 -4.02 -7.44 -8.80
CA ALA A 228 -5.44 -7.18 -8.58
C ALA A 228 -5.80 -5.69 -8.69
N PHE A 229 -7.07 -5.44 -9.03
CA PHE A 229 -7.69 -4.11 -9.08
C PHE A 229 -7.09 -3.13 -10.09
N VAL A 230 -6.56 -3.66 -11.19
CA VAL A 230 -6.02 -2.88 -12.32
C VAL A 230 -6.87 -3.09 -13.57
N GLY A 231 -6.75 -2.17 -14.54
CA GLY A 231 -7.42 -2.29 -15.84
C GLY A 231 -8.96 -2.33 -15.79
N GLY A 232 -9.58 -1.94 -14.67
CA GLY A 232 -11.02 -2.08 -14.45
C GLY A 232 -11.48 -3.52 -14.23
N LEU A 233 -10.58 -4.41 -13.84
CA LEU A 233 -10.82 -5.84 -13.63
C LEU A 233 -10.56 -6.25 -12.18
N ARG A 234 -11.02 -7.46 -11.83
CA ARG A 234 -10.64 -8.09 -10.55
C ARG A 234 -9.11 -8.25 -10.47
N TYR A 235 -8.50 -8.67 -11.57
CA TYR A 235 -7.06 -8.72 -11.75
C TYR A 235 -6.70 -8.76 -13.24
N GLU A 236 -5.50 -8.32 -13.57
CA GLU A 236 -4.82 -8.59 -14.84
C GLU A 236 -3.71 -9.62 -14.59
N SER A 237 -3.38 -10.45 -15.58
CA SER A 237 -2.41 -11.53 -15.43
C SER A 237 -1.66 -11.82 -16.74
N PRO A 238 -0.35 -12.15 -16.70
CA PRO A 238 0.33 -12.72 -17.85
C PRO A 238 -0.33 -14.03 -18.30
N ARG A 239 -0.44 -14.24 -19.61
CA ARG A 239 -0.88 -15.52 -20.18
C ARG A 239 0.34 -16.42 -20.31
N VAL A 240 0.36 -17.52 -19.56
CA VAL A 240 1.47 -18.47 -19.51
C VAL A 240 1.10 -19.75 -20.26
N SER A 241 2.03 -20.28 -21.07
CA SER A 241 1.90 -21.55 -21.77
C SER A 241 2.03 -22.74 -20.81
N PRO A 242 1.64 -23.96 -21.22
CA PRO A 242 1.93 -25.18 -20.43
C PRO A 242 3.42 -25.40 -20.15
N SER A 243 4.31 -24.85 -20.99
CA SER A 243 5.76 -24.89 -20.80
C SER A 243 6.30 -23.81 -19.85
N GLY A 244 5.44 -23.02 -19.20
CA GLY A 244 5.84 -21.98 -18.24
C GLY A 244 6.29 -20.66 -18.88
N ARG A 245 6.14 -20.48 -20.19
CA ARG A 245 6.54 -19.26 -20.91
C ARG A 245 5.40 -18.26 -21.01
N VAL A 246 5.72 -16.97 -20.89
CA VAL A 246 4.75 -15.90 -21.15
C VAL A 246 4.50 -15.80 -22.66
N VAL A 247 3.23 -15.85 -23.06
CA VAL A 247 2.77 -15.85 -24.46
C VAL A 247 1.72 -14.77 -24.73
N GLY A 248 1.62 -13.79 -23.84
CA GLY A 248 0.71 -12.65 -23.95
C GLY A 248 0.12 -12.26 -22.61
N TRP A 249 -1.02 -11.58 -22.65
CA TRP A 249 -1.61 -10.92 -21.49
C TRP A 249 -3.12 -11.19 -21.40
N LYS A 250 -3.62 -11.39 -20.18
CA LYS A 250 -5.05 -11.49 -19.86
C LYS A 250 -5.52 -10.13 -19.33
N THR A 251 -5.78 -9.21 -20.25
CA THR A 251 -6.23 -7.84 -19.99
C THR A 251 -7.34 -7.45 -20.96
N VAL A 252 -8.16 -6.45 -20.60
CA VAL A 252 -9.18 -5.89 -21.51
C VAL A 252 -8.68 -4.62 -22.18
N PHE A 253 -7.98 -3.77 -21.45
CA PHE A 253 -7.41 -2.54 -22.01
C PHE A 253 -6.14 -2.85 -22.82
N ASP A 254 -6.27 -2.74 -24.14
CA ASP A 254 -5.19 -2.85 -25.11
C ASP A 254 -4.24 -4.05 -24.86
N PRO A 255 -4.75 -5.29 -25.01
CA PRO A 255 -3.98 -6.51 -24.72
C PRO A 255 -2.83 -6.76 -25.70
N ASN A 256 -2.81 -6.05 -26.83
CA ASN A 256 -1.78 -6.16 -27.86
C ASN A 256 -0.56 -5.25 -27.58
N ARG A 257 -0.57 -4.51 -26.47
CA ARG A 257 0.62 -3.81 -25.97
C ARG A 257 1.78 -4.80 -25.82
N PRO A 258 3.02 -4.39 -26.16
CA PRO A 258 4.20 -5.24 -25.96
C PRO A 258 4.25 -5.82 -24.53
N PHE A 259 4.01 -4.97 -23.53
CA PHE A 259 3.87 -5.36 -22.14
C PHE A 259 2.57 -4.78 -21.56
N ALA A 260 1.48 -5.55 -21.63
CA ALA A 260 0.19 -5.18 -21.05
C ALA A 260 0.14 -5.62 -19.57
N ILE A 261 0.92 -4.93 -18.73
CA ILE A 261 1.05 -5.20 -17.30
C ILE A 261 1.13 -3.88 -16.53
N ASP A 262 0.66 -3.90 -15.29
CA ASP A 262 0.78 -2.78 -14.34
C ASP A 262 2.20 -2.67 -13.75
N MET A 263 2.57 -1.48 -13.28
CA MET A 263 3.85 -1.20 -12.62
C MET A 263 4.17 -2.19 -11.49
N ALA A 264 3.18 -2.56 -10.68
CA ALA A 264 3.37 -3.47 -9.55
C ALA A 264 3.50 -4.95 -9.97
N GLY A 265 3.35 -5.26 -11.27
CA GLY A 265 3.29 -6.62 -11.80
C GLY A 265 4.62 -7.25 -12.20
N PHE A 266 5.74 -6.53 -12.07
CA PHE A 266 7.05 -7.03 -12.49
C PHE A 266 8.20 -6.58 -11.60
N ALA A 267 9.26 -7.37 -11.54
CA ALA A 267 10.57 -6.97 -11.02
C ALA A 267 11.67 -7.24 -12.05
N ILE A 268 12.78 -6.53 -11.93
CA ILE A 268 13.87 -6.54 -12.90
C ILE A 268 15.16 -6.90 -12.17
N SER A 269 15.97 -7.79 -12.74
CA SER A 269 17.33 -8.05 -12.26
C SER A 269 18.13 -6.75 -12.17
N LEU A 270 18.78 -6.51 -11.03
CA LEU A 270 19.63 -5.33 -10.84
C LEU A 270 20.73 -5.29 -11.90
N ARG A 271 21.35 -6.45 -12.19
CA ARG A 271 22.37 -6.57 -13.21
C ARG A 271 21.87 -6.06 -14.57
N LEU A 272 20.65 -6.41 -14.97
CA LEU A 272 20.06 -5.97 -16.22
C LEU A 272 19.85 -4.44 -16.25
N ILE A 273 19.44 -3.84 -15.12
CA ILE A 273 19.32 -2.36 -14.99
C ILE A 273 20.66 -1.65 -15.16
N LEU A 274 21.75 -2.22 -14.63
CA LEU A 274 23.10 -1.65 -14.73
C LEU A 274 23.72 -1.86 -16.12
N GLU A 275 23.49 -3.02 -16.75
CA GLU A 275 23.94 -3.33 -18.12
C GLU A 275 23.21 -2.47 -19.18
N ARG A 276 22.02 -1.95 -18.87
CA ARG A 276 21.19 -1.13 -19.75
C ARG A 276 21.01 0.28 -19.19
N PRO A 277 22.08 1.11 -19.11
CA PRO A 277 22.02 2.41 -18.44
C PRO A 277 21.08 3.42 -19.12
N GLN A 278 20.76 3.22 -20.40
CA GLN A 278 19.88 4.09 -21.17
C GLN A 278 18.38 3.79 -20.98
N ALA A 279 18.03 2.61 -20.45
CA ALA A 279 16.64 2.19 -20.30
C ALA A 279 15.97 2.98 -19.16
N ASN A 280 14.97 3.80 -19.47
CA ASN A 280 14.26 4.62 -18.49
C ASN A 280 12.78 4.66 -18.83
N PHE A 281 11.93 4.98 -17.85
CA PHE A 281 10.55 5.33 -18.17
C PHE A 281 10.56 6.61 -19.01
N ARG A 282 9.86 6.59 -20.14
CA ARG A 282 9.70 7.82 -20.92
C ARG A 282 8.77 8.78 -20.16
N LEU A 283 8.99 10.09 -20.33
CA LEU A 283 8.18 11.14 -19.69
C LEU A 283 7.06 11.67 -20.60
N GLU A 284 7.33 11.75 -21.90
CA GLU A 284 6.49 12.39 -22.91
C GLU A 284 6.24 11.46 -24.10
N GLY A 285 5.19 11.74 -24.86
CA GLY A 285 4.87 11.01 -26.10
C GLY A 285 4.39 9.57 -25.87
N ILE A 286 3.86 9.26 -24.68
CA ILE A 286 3.38 7.91 -24.32
C ILE A 286 1.87 7.92 -24.23
N LYS A 287 1.24 6.94 -24.87
CA LYS A 287 -0.20 6.67 -24.73
C LYS A 287 -0.49 6.20 -23.30
N GLY A 288 -1.67 6.54 -22.76
CA GLY A 288 -2.08 6.04 -21.44
C GLY A 288 -1.94 4.52 -21.33
N GLY A 289 -1.32 4.03 -20.26
CA GLY A 289 -1.01 2.61 -20.03
C GLY A 289 0.19 2.06 -20.80
N TYR A 290 1.05 2.88 -21.42
CA TYR A 290 2.25 2.40 -22.13
C TYR A 290 3.56 2.71 -21.39
N GLN A 291 3.50 3.16 -20.15
CA GLN A 291 4.70 3.55 -19.42
C GLN A 291 5.58 2.35 -19.07
N GLU A 292 4.98 1.26 -18.60
CA GLU A 292 5.65 0.01 -18.28
C GLU A 292 6.33 -0.55 -19.52
N THR A 293 5.60 -0.56 -20.64
CA THR A 293 6.15 -0.91 -21.96
C THR A 293 7.33 -0.03 -22.35
N SER A 294 7.32 1.27 -22.00
CA SER A 294 8.39 2.20 -22.39
C SER A 294 9.74 1.85 -21.80
N LEU A 295 9.77 1.22 -20.62
CA LEU A 295 10.97 0.71 -19.96
C LEU A 295 11.26 -0.73 -20.40
N LEU A 296 10.29 -1.64 -20.27
CA LEU A 296 10.50 -3.08 -20.42
C LEU A 296 11.00 -3.48 -21.82
N LYS A 297 10.54 -2.78 -22.86
CA LYS A 297 10.97 -3.05 -24.25
C LYS A 297 12.45 -2.80 -24.49
N ASP A 298 13.08 -1.94 -23.69
CA ASP A 298 14.50 -1.62 -23.79
C ASP A 298 15.36 -2.60 -22.94
N LEU A 299 14.71 -3.50 -22.20
CA LEU A 299 15.35 -4.44 -21.26
C LEU A 299 15.18 -5.91 -21.66
N VAL A 300 13.98 -6.32 -22.11
CA VAL A 300 13.63 -7.72 -22.29
C VAL A 300 12.65 -7.91 -23.45
N THR A 301 12.60 -9.11 -24.01
CA THR A 301 11.53 -9.57 -24.91
C THR A 301 10.54 -10.46 -24.16
N MET A 302 9.38 -10.75 -24.73
CA MET A 302 8.37 -11.61 -24.08
C MET A 302 8.92 -13.01 -23.70
N ASP A 303 9.85 -13.51 -24.51
CA ASP A 303 10.50 -14.82 -24.32
C ASP A 303 11.47 -14.84 -23.14
N GLY A 304 11.98 -13.67 -22.73
CA GLY A 304 12.87 -13.51 -21.59
C GLY A 304 12.15 -13.27 -20.27
N LEU A 305 10.81 -13.32 -20.23
CA LEU A 305 10.02 -13.12 -19.01
C LEU A 305 9.94 -14.40 -18.16
N GLU A 306 10.10 -14.24 -16.85
CA GLU A 306 9.94 -15.30 -15.86
C GLU A 306 8.55 -15.23 -15.20
N ALA A 307 7.69 -16.21 -15.46
CA ALA A 307 6.38 -16.27 -14.80
C ALA A 307 6.54 -16.69 -13.31
N LYS A 308 5.99 -15.89 -12.40
CA LYS A 308 5.96 -16.16 -10.95
C LYS A 308 4.53 -16.44 -10.48
N ALA A 309 4.31 -16.50 -9.17
CA ALA A 309 3.02 -16.66 -8.52
C ALA A 309 2.26 -17.90 -9.03
N ALA A 310 2.96 -19.05 -9.00
CA ALA A 310 2.49 -20.33 -9.53
C ALA A 310 2.02 -20.23 -11.00
N ASN A 311 2.92 -19.87 -11.91
CA ASN A 311 2.63 -19.64 -13.34
C ASN A 311 1.48 -18.64 -13.57
N CYS A 312 1.52 -17.54 -12.83
CA CYS A 312 0.57 -16.43 -12.89
C CYS A 312 -0.88 -16.81 -12.57
N THR A 313 -1.06 -17.76 -11.64
CA THR A 313 -2.38 -18.20 -11.17
C THR A 313 -2.77 -17.67 -9.79
N LYS A 314 -1.80 -17.12 -9.03
CA LYS A 314 -2.04 -16.47 -7.73
C LYS A 314 -1.91 -14.96 -7.82
N VAL A 315 -2.73 -14.24 -7.04
CA VAL A 315 -2.59 -12.79 -6.83
C VAL A 315 -1.83 -12.57 -5.53
N LEU A 316 -0.69 -11.87 -5.60
CA LEU A 316 0.18 -11.57 -4.46
C LEU A 316 0.36 -10.06 -4.23
N VAL A 317 -0.22 -9.24 -5.10
CA VAL A 317 -0.18 -7.77 -5.04
C VAL A 317 -1.51 -7.19 -5.50
N TRP A 318 -1.94 -6.12 -4.83
CA TRP A 318 -3.21 -5.45 -5.09
C TRP A 318 -2.96 -3.95 -5.28
N HIS A 319 -3.46 -3.40 -6.38
CA HIS A 319 -3.43 -1.96 -6.63
C HIS A 319 -4.55 -1.26 -5.83
N THR A 320 -4.43 -1.28 -4.50
CA THR A 320 -5.31 -0.55 -3.60
C THR A 320 -5.12 0.96 -3.75
N ARG A 321 -6.16 1.73 -3.38
CA ARG A 321 -6.09 3.19 -3.31
C ARG A 321 -6.85 3.64 -2.08
N ALA A 322 -6.24 4.49 -1.26
CA ALA A 322 -6.97 5.13 -0.17
C ALA A 322 -7.96 6.17 -0.72
N GLU A 323 -9.15 6.20 -0.12
CA GLU A 323 -10.07 7.29 -0.34
C GLU A 323 -9.51 8.60 0.19
N ARG A 324 -9.89 9.71 -0.44
CA ARG A 324 -9.51 11.04 0.05
C ARG A 324 -10.21 11.32 1.39
N PRO A 325 -9.49 11.65 2.47
CA PRO A 325 -10.12 11.96 3.75
C PRO A 325 -11.07 13.16 3.65
N THR A 326 -12.22 13.06 4.32
CA THR A 326 -13.20 14.14 4.42
C THR A 326 -12.81 15.09 5.55
N LEU A 327 -12.25 16.25 5.20
CA LEU A 327 -11.75 17.26 6.14
C LEU A 327 -12.64 18.52 6.18
N VAL A 328 -13.96 18.36 5.98
CA VAL A 328 -14.91 19.49 5.91
C VAL A 328 -14.95 20.32 7.20
N ASN A 329 -14.74 19.70 8.35
CA ASN A 329 -14.77 20.35 9.66
C ASN A 329 -13.50 21.17 9.97
N GLU A 330 -12.44 21.08 9.16
CA GLU A 330 -11.31 22.01 9.26
C GLU A 330 -11.72 23.44 8.89
N GLY A 331 -12.77 23.59 8.07
CA GLY A 331 -13.24 24.88 7.60
C GLY A 331 -12.16 25.66 6.82
N LYS A 332 -12.42 26.96 6.56
CA LYS A 332 -11.49 27.83 5.83
C LYS A 332 -10.34 28.37 6.68
N ARG A 333 -10.52 28.39 8.01
CA ARG A 333 -9.56 28.96 8.97
C ARG A 333 -8.61 27.92 9.59
N GLY A 334 -8.85 26.63 9.32
CA GLY A 334 -8.27 25.53 10.09
C GLY A 334 -9.01 25.34 11.42
N PHE A 335 -9.11 24.09 11.86
CA PHE A 335 -9.66 23.74 13.17
C PHE A 335 -8.62 23.03 14.03
N THR A 336 -7.92 22.05 13.46
CA THR A 336 -6.88 21.32 14.17
C THR A 336 -5.57 22.11 14.25
N ASP A 337 -4.72 21.73 15.20
CA ASP A 337 -3.38 22.30 15.30
C ASP A 337 -2.52 21.82 14.12
N LEU A 338 -2.14 22.77 13.27
CA LEU A 338 -1.31 22.51 12.08
C LEU A 338 0.10 22.00 12.40
N ASN A 339 0.53 22.05 13.67
CA ASN A 339 1.80 21.50 14.12
C ASN A 339 1.72 19.99 14.45
N ILE A 340 0.51 19.43 14.57
CA ILE A 340 0.33 17.99 14.79
C ILE A 340 0.45 17.26 13.46
N GLU A 341 1.52 16.48 13.32
CA GLU A 341 1.80 15.68 12.12
C GLU A 341 0.88 14.44 12.03
N VAL A 342 0.04 14.41 10.99
CA VAL A 342 -0.90 13.32 10.69
C VAL A 342 -0.41 12.36 9.61
#